data_AF-A0A955XLQ2-F1
#
_entry.id   AF-A0A955XLQ2-F1
#
_cell.length_a   1.000
_cell.length_b   1.000
_cell.length_c   1.000
_cell.angle_alpha   90.00
_cell.angle_beta   90.00
_cell.angle_gamma   90.00
#
_symmetry.space_group_name_H-M   'P 1'
#
loop_
_entity.id
_entity.type
_entity.pdbx_description
1 polymer ?
#
loop_
_entity_poly.entity_id
_entity_poly.type
_entity_poly.pdbx_seq_one_letter_code
_entity_poly.pdbx_strand_id
1 'polypeptide(L)'
;MVTIGLCPSNPDAMRLIAFLIALCLAAPAAAAPHVDLVVVGPGDDVFTLYGHAGMLVRPAASTPLEQGTLYNFGITSFDRPNYVRDFLTGRVEFWGKPQNFDRNLARWRKEDRTVVRYPLNLPAPQAAWLAERLAYVTTPERRNFVYDTFRRNCATWLRDLVDEATGGAVYAAVGDAHTEYSYRDDVRAAYAGQPVLLLMTEVVPGVELDRPRTLWERAYLPAHLAEAFGRVTLNDAEGERPLLGEPEVLLTRAGPDPREGSPRRAQVFLVVLAVVLAGMALVIGRLGPRWRGAVLAVYALGAGALGTVLAVVGATSDWPDMQHNWLLLAVVPLDVFLLWPAVRLI
;
A
#
# COMPACT_ATOMS: atom_id res chain seq x y z
N MET A 1 -30.41 63.68 -0.03
CA MET A 1 -30.57 62.90 -1.28
C MET A 1 -29.43 63.34 -2.20
N VAL A 2 -28.24 62.76 -2.04
CA VAL A 2 -27.05 63.10 -2.84
C VAL A 2 -26.98 62.08 -3.96
N THR A 3 -27.54 62.44 -5.11
CA THR A 3 -27.36 61.72 -6.37
C THR A 3 -25.92 61.96 -6.84
N ILE A 4 -25.06 60.97 -6.59
CA ILE A 4 -23.74 60.90 -7.24
C ILE A 4 -24.00 60.55 -8.70
N GLY A 5 -23.98 61.58 -9.55
CA GLY A 5 -23.99 61.42 -11.00
C GLY A 5 -22.68 60.79 -11.46
N LEU A 6 -22.74 59.53 -11.90
CA LEU A 6 -21.68 58.92 -12.69
C LEU A 6 -21.67 59.61 -14.06
N CYS A 7 -20.73 60.55 -14.24
CA CYS A 7 -20.41 61.20 -15.50
C CYS A 7 -19.65 60.22 -16.44
N PRO A 8 -19.52 60.53 -17.74
CA PRO A 8 -19.82 59.63 -18.85
C PRO A 8 -18.72 58.59 -19.07
N SER A 9 -19.15 57.41 -19.51
CA SER A 9 -18.35 56.34 -20.09
C SER A 9 -17.24 56.86 -21.02
N ASN A 10 -16.00 56.93 -20.52
CA ASN A 10 -14.82 57.16 -21.35
C ASN A 10 -14.78 56.00 -22.37
N PRO A 11 -14.97 56.26 -23.68
CA PRO A 11 -15.04 55.22 -24.69
C PRO A 11 -13.76 54.40 -24.76
N ASP A 12 -12.61 54.96 -24.38
CA ASP A 12 -11.33 54.26 -24.33
C ASP A 12 -11.24 53.33 -23.12
N ALA A 13 -11.80 53.72 -21.97
CA ALA A 13 -11.92 52.83 -20.81
C ALA A 13 -12.87 51.66 -21.09
N MET A 14 -13.95 51.91 -21.84
CA MET A 14 -14.93 50.88 -22.21
C MET A 14 -14.36 49.91 -23.25
N ARG A 15 -13.54 50.40 -24.19
CA ARG A 15 -12.76 49.59 -25.13
C ARG A 15 -11.68 48.77 -24.43
N LEU A 16 -11.00 49.34 -23.44
CA LEU A 16 -10.00 48.63 -22.65
C LEU A 16 -10.64 47.52 -21.81
N ILE A 17 -11.78 47.78 -21.17
CA ILE A 17 -12.55 46.76 -20.42
C ILE A 17 -13.05 45.67 -21.37
N ALA A 18 -13.63 46.04 -22.52
CA ALA A 18 -14.07 45.06 -23.52
C ALA A 18 -12.89 44.25 -24.10
N PHE A 19 -11.73 44.88 -24.30
CA PHE A 19 -10.51 44.21 -24.75
C PHE A 19 -9.95 43.28 -23.68
N LEU A 20 -9.95 43.67 -22.40
CA LEU A 20 -9.53 42.81 -21.28
C LEU A 20 -10.51 41.64 -21.07
N ILE A 21 -11.82 41.87 -21.21
CA ILE A 21 -12.83 40.80 -21.19
C ILE A 21 -12.64 39.86 -22.38
N ALA A 22 -12.42 40.40 -23.59
CA ALA A 22 -12.13 39.61 -24.78
C ALA A 22 -10.81 38.84 -24.66
N LEU A 23 -9.79 39.40 -24.00
CA LEU A 23 -8.51 38.73 -23.75
C LEU A 23 -8.65 37.61 -22.70
N CYS A 24 -9.49 37.81 -21.68
CA CYS A 24 -9.85 36.76 -20.71
C CYS A 24 -10.73 35.65 -21.33
N LEU A 25 -11.61 35.99 -22.29
CA LEU A 25 -12.44 35.03 -23.01
C LEU A 25 -11.70 34.33 -24.17
N ALA A 26 -10.63 34.94 -24.70
CA ALA A 26 -9.77 34.40 -25.75
C ALA A 26 -8.54 33.66 -25.21
N ALA A 27 -8.36 33.60 -23.89
CA ALA A 27 -7.40 32.67 -23.30
C ALA A 27 -7.81 31.25 -23.74
N PRO A 28 -6.94 30.49 -24.43
CA PRO A 28 -7.27 29.13 -24.79
C PRO A 28 -7.60 28.39 -23.49
N ALA A 29 -8.78 27.75 -23.44
CA ALA A 29 -9.11 26.87 -22.35
C ALA A 29 -7.93 25.91 -22.18
N ALA A 30 -7.30 25.91 -21.01
CA ALA A 30 -6.17 25.03 -20.76
C ALA A 30 -6.60 23.61 -21.10
N ALA A 31 -5.79 22.91 -21.91
CA ALA A 31 -6.06 21.52 -22.23
C ALA A 31 -6.26 20.74 -20.92
N ALA A 32 -7.26 19.85 -20.89
CA ALA A 32 -7.51 19.05 -19.71
C ALA A 32 -6.23 18.23 -19.39
N PRO A 33 -5.84 18.16 -18.10
CA PRO A 33 -4.66 17.40 -17.74
C PRO A 33 -4.87 15.93 -18.06
N HIS A 34 -3.83 15.28 -18.56
CA HIS A 34 -3.83 13.85 -18.80
C HIS A 34 -3.33 13.14 -17.55
N VAL A 35 -4.09 12.14 -17.09
CA VAL A 35 -3.79 11.41 -15.86
C VAL A 35 -3.60 9.94 -16.19
N ASP A 36 -2.50 9.36 -15.73
CA ASP A 36 -2.13 7.97 -15.98
C ASP A 36 -1.84 7.27 -14.64
N LEU A 37 -2.44 6.10 -14.40
CA LEU A 37 -2.02 5.21 -13.31
C LEU A 37 -0.69 4.55 -13.72
N VAL A 38 0.31 4.63 -12.84
CA VAL A 38 1.59 3.95 -13.01
C VAL A 38 1.71 2.84 -11.98
N VAL A 39 1.78 1.60 -12.44
CA VAL A 39 2.02 0.42 -11.62
C VAL A 39 3.45 -0.06 -11.82
N VAL A 40 4.16 -0.22 -10.72
CA VAL A 40 5.53 -0.71 -10.67
C VAL A 40 5.51 -2.09 -10.02
N GLY A 41 6.04 -3.08 -10.72
CA GLY A 41 6.15 -4.46 -10.27
C GLY A 41 7.06 -4.62 -9.04
N PRO A 42 7.15 -5.84 -8.47
CA PRO A 42 7.97 -6.11 -7.29
C PRO A 42 9.45 -5.76 -7.54
N GLY A 43 10.15 -5.34 -6.50
CA GLY A 43 11.61 -5.18 -6.50
C GLY A 43 12.28 -6.16 -5.55
N ASP A 44 13.61 -6.21 -5.59
CA ASP A 44 14.42 -7.17 -4.82
C ASP A 44 14.49 -6.86 -3.32
N ASP A 45 14.27 -5.60 -2.95
CA ASP A 45 14.21 -5.17 -1.55
C ASP A 45 12.88 -5.56 -0.91
N VAL A 46 12.93 -5.97 0.36
CA VAL A 46 11.76 -6.40 1.15
C VAL A 46 10.60 -5.39 1.12
N PHE A 47 10.90 -4.10 1.17
CA PHE A 47 9.90 -3.03 1.16
C PHE A 47 9.23 -2.82 -0.19
N THR A 48 9.75 -3.44 -1.25
CA THR A 48 9.27 -3.28 -2.63
C THR A 48 8.60 -4.53 -3.19
N LEU A 49 8.51 -5.62 -2.40
CA LEU A 49 7.93 -6.90 -2.84
C LEU A 49 6.45 -6.81 -3.21
N TYR A 50 5.68 -5.91 -2.59
CA TYR A 50 4.29 -5.66 -2.97
C TYR A 50 4.15 -4.84 -4.26
N GLY A 51 5.24 -4.31 -4.80
CA GLY A 51 5.23 -3.34 -5.89
C GLY A 51 5.00 -1.91 -5.39
N HIS A 52 4.69 -1.01 -6.32
CA HIS A 52 4.34 0.38 -6.00
C HIS A 52 3.34 0.94 -7.01
N ALA A 53 2.56 1.94 -6.63
CA ALA A 53 1.68 2.67 -7.52
C ALA A 53 1.85 4.19 -7.34
N GLY A 54 1.74 4.92 -8.44
CA GLY A 54 1.72 6.38 -8.45
C GLY A 54 0.79 6.91 -9.53
N MET A 55 0.40 8.18 -9.42
CA MET A 55 -0.41 8.85 -10.43
C MET A 55 0.43 9.85 -11.21
N LEU A 56 0.60 9.62 -12.50
CA LEU A 56 1.31 10.51 -13.40
C LEU A 56 0.34 11.54 -13.97
N VAL A 57 0.64 12.82 -13.81
CA VAL A 57 -0.15 13.93 -14.35
C VAL A 57 0.69 14.71 -15.35
N ARG A 58 0.12 14.96 -16.53
CA ARG A 58 0.71 15.76 -17.60
C ARG A 58 -0.25 16.90 -17.97
N PRO A 59 0.24 18.11 -18.29
CA PRO A 59 -0.63 19.22 -18.71
C PRO A 59 -1.47 18.93 -19.95
N ALA A 60 -0.95 18.12 -20.88
CA ALA A 60 -1.67 17.67 -22.05
C ALA A 60 -1.20 16.28 -22.49
N ALA A 61 -2.02 15.57 -23.26
CA ALA A 61 -1.67 14.25 -23.82
C ALA A 61 -0.41 14.30 -24.72
N SER A 62 -0.17 15.44 -25.39
CA SER A 62 1.02 15.68 -26.22
C SER A 62 2.28 16.02 -25.43
N THR A 63 2.17 16.30 -24.13
CA THR A 63 3.35 16.53 -23.29
C THR A 63 4.13 15.21 -23.12
N PRO A 64 5.46 15.19 -23.36
CA PRO A 64 6.29 14.01 -23.14
C PRO A 64 6.16 13.47 -21.72
N LEU A 65 6.24 12.14 -21.57
CA LEU A 65 6.07 11.46 -20.28
C LEU A 65 7.08 11.94 -19.23
N GLU A 66 8.31 12.20 -19.67
CA GLU A 66 9.46 12.62 -18.87
C GLU A 66 9.21 13.96 -18.15
N GLN A 67 8.32 14.78 -18.69
CA GLN A 67 7.93 16.08 -18.16
C GLN A 67 6.73 16.00 -17.22
N GLY A 68 6.14 14.81 -17.04
CA GLY A 68 5.02 14.60 -16.13
C GLY A 68 5.43 14.63 -14.65
N THR A 69 4.46 14.97 -13.81
CA THR A 69 4.57 14.94 -12.35
C THR A 69 3.97 13.64 -11.84
N LEU A 70 4.77 12.83 -11.16
CA LEU A 70 4.33 11.61 -10.49
C LEU A 70 3.96 11.93 -9.04
N TYR A 71 2.69 11.76 -8.69
CA TYR A 71 2.22 11.81 -7.32
C TYR A 71 2.37 10.45 -6.65
N ASN A 72 3.17 10.42 -5.58
CA ASN A 72 3.53 9.22 -4.84
C ASN A 72 3.07 9.35 -3.37
N PHE A 73 2.40 8.32 -2.83
CA PHE A 73 1.93 8.24 -1.44
C PHE A 73 2.57 7.09 -0.66
N GLY A 74 3.88 6.91 -0.79
CA GLY A 74 4.63 5.81 -0.17
C GLY A 74 6.00 6.22 0.36
N ILE A 75 6.23 7.50 0.64
CA ILE A 75 7.53 8.00 1.07
C ILE A 75 7.61 8.04 2.60
N THR A 76 8.70 7.52 3.16
CA THR A 76 9.00 7.58 4.60
C THR A 76 10.48 7.93 4.83
N SER A 77 10.85 8.17 6.10
CA SER A 77 12.24 8.37 6.53
C SER A 77 12.59 7.30 7.56
N PHE A 78 13.58 6.47 7.21
CA PHE A 78 14.07 5.40 8.09
C PHE A 78 14.98 5.92 9.22
N ASP A 79 15.49 7.15 9.09
CA ASP A 79 16.43 7.76 10.05
C ASP A 79 15.72 8.45 11.23
N ARG A 80 14.39 8.27 11.37
CA ARG A 80 13.63 8.85 12.49
C ARG A 80 13.95 8.11 13.79
N PRO A 81 14.07 8.82 14.94
CA PRO A 81 14.15 8.17 16.24
C PRO A 81 12.95 7.25 16.45
N ASN A 82 13.18 6.03 16.93
CA ASN A 82 12.15 5.03 17.21
C ASN A 82 11.40 4.46 15.98
N TYR A 83 11.92 4.59 14.75
CA TYR A 83 11.26 4.06 13.54
C TYR A 83 10.74 2.63 13.70
N VAL A 84 11.56 1.71 14.23
CA VAL A 84 11.18 0.30 14.43
C VAL A 84 9.99 0.16 15.39
N ARG A 85 9.98 0.92 16.49
CA ARG A 85 8.86 0.91 17.44
C ARG A 85 7.59 1.44 16.79
N ASP A 86 7.68 2.56 16.07
CA ASP A 86 6.53 3.18 15.43
C ASP A 86 6.00 2.31 14.29
N PHE A 87 6.87 1.61 13.56
CA PHE A 87 6.49 0.61 12.57
C PHE A 87 5.74 -0.56 13.21
N LEU A 88 6.30 -1.18 14.26
CA LEU A 88 5.68 -2.34 14.93
C LEU A 88 4.36 -1.99 15.63
N THR A 89 4.21 -0.74 16.09
CA THR A 89 2.99 -0.26 16.76
C THR A 89 1.97 0.38 15.82
N GLY A 90 2.24 0.42 14.51
CA GLY A 90 1.33 0.98 13.52
C GLY A 90 1.20 2.50 13.53
N ARG A 91 2.22 3.19 14.04
CA ARG A 91 2.29 4.66 14.18
C ARG A 91 3.29 5.32 13.22
N VAL A 92 3.91 4.55 12.33
CA VAL A 92 4.88 5.07 11.38
C VAL A 92 4.21 6.04 10.40
N GLU A 93 4.83 7.21 10.25
CA GLU A 93 4.33 8.26 9.37
C GLU A 93 4.97 8.16 7.97
N PHE A 94 4.11 8.27 6.96
CA PHE A 94 4.45 8.37 5.55
C PHE A 94 3.91 9.68 5.00
N TRP A 95 4.34 10.05 3.80
CA TRP A 95 3.80 11.23 3.14
C TRP A 95 3.64 11.12 1.63
N GLY A 96 2.70 11.91 1.13
CA GLY A 96 2.50 12.19 -0.29
C GLY A 96 3.52 13.20 -0.84
N LYS A 97 4.02 13.00 -2.06
CA LYS A 97 4.94 13.96 -2.69
C LYS A 97 4.82 13.95 -4.22
N PRO A 98 4.79 15.12 -4.88
CA PRO A 98 5.03 15.20 -6.30
C PRO A 98 6.51 14.96 -6.60
N GLN A 99 6.79 14.15 -7.60
CA GLN A 99 8.14 13.81 -8.04
C GLN A 99 8.24 13.91 -9.55
N ASN A 100 9.44 14.17 -10.06
CA ASN A 100 9.69 14.12 -11.49
C ASN A 100 9.60 12.66 -11.98
N PHE A 101 8.82 12.41 -13.03
CA PHE A 101 8.58 11.06 -13.53
C PHE A 101 9.83 10.43 -14.14
N ASP A 102 10.58 11.17 -14.97
CA ASP A 102 11.81 10.70 -15.61
C ASP A 102 12.83 10.17 -14.59
N ARG A 103 13.06 10.93 -13.51
CA ARG A 103 13.94 10.50 -12.40
C ARG A 103 13.48 9.20 -11.73
N ASN A 104 12.16 9.01 -11.57
CA ASN A 104 11.64 7.77 -11.00
C ASN A 104 11.74 6.60 -12.00
N LEU A 105 11.45 6.83 -13.26
CA LEU A 105 11.59 5.82 -14.31
C LEU A 105 13.04 5.36 -14.45
N ALA A 106 14.00 6.30 -14.43
CA ALA A 106 15.42 5.98 -14.43
C ALA A 106 15.85 5.17 -13.20
N ARG A 107 15.25 5.45 -12.03
CA ARG A 107 15.49 4.68 -10.80
C ARG A 107 14.91 3.26 -10.92
N TRP A 108 13.65 3.10 -11.33
CA TRP A 108 13.02 1.78 -11.49
C TRP A 108 13.70 0.92 -12.54
N ARG A 109 14.29 1.54 -13.58
CA ARG A 109 15.15 0.84 -14.55
C ARG A 109 16.42 0.28 -13.89
N LYS A 110 17.04 1.02 -12.97
CA LYS A 110 18.21 0.54 -12.22
C LYS A 110 17.85 -0.54 -11.19
N GLU A 111 16.65 -0.46 -10.63
CA GLU A 111 16.08 -1.47 -9.71
C GLU A 111 15.58 -2.74 -10.45
N ASP A 112 15.72 -2.82 -11.79
CA ASP A 112 15.21 -3.90 -12.64
C ASP A 112 13.73 -4.22 -12.39
N ARG A 113 12.88 -3.19 -12.45
CA ARG A 113 11.44 -3.31 -12.18
C ARG A 113 10.62 -3.17 -13.45
N THR A 114 9.60 -4.01 -13.58
CA THR A 114 8.54 -3.83 -14.58
C THR A 114 7.73 -2.59 -14.24
N VAL A 115 7.46 -1.74 -15.23
CA VAL A 115 6.62 -0.54 -15.08
C VAL A 115 5.57 -0.54 -16.18
N VAL A 116 4.30 -0.48 -15.78
CA VAL A 116 3.15 -0.42 -16.67
C VAL A 116 2.37 0.85 -16.41
N ARG A 117 2.04 1.58 -17.48
CA ARG A 117 1.21 2.78 -17.46
C ARG A 117 -0.18 2.44 -17.97
N TYR A 118 -1.21 2.96 -17.31
CA TYR A 118 -2.60 2.85 -17.71
C TYR A 118 -3.18 4.26 -17.82
N PRO A 119 -3.45 4.78 -19.02
CA PRO A 119 -4.21 6.02 -19.20
C PRO A 119 -5.54 5.94 -18.46
N LEU A 120 -5.96 7.02 -17.80
CA LEU A 120 -7.31 7.12 -17.25
C LEU A 120 -8.20 7.88 -18.25
N ASN A 121 -9.26 7.24 -18.73
CA ASN A 121 -10.22 7.84 -19.66
C ASN A 121 -11.24 8.71 -18.91
N LEU A 122 -10.77 9.59 -18.04
CA LEU A 122 -11.62 10.50 -17.26
C LEU A 122 -12.18 11.61 -18.16
N PRO A 123 -13.46 12.00 -18.00
CA PRO A 123 -13.97 13.26 -18.49
C PRO A 123 -13.09 14.43 -18.05
N ALA A 124 -12.95 15.45 -18.90
CA ALA A 124 -12.09 16.60 -18.63
C ALA A 124 -12.30 17.25 -17.24
N PRO A 125 -13.54 17.46 -16.75
CA PRO A 125 -13.75 17.99 -15.39
C PRO A 125 -13.25 17.07 -14.27
N GLN A 126 -13.40 15.75 -14.43
CA GLN A 126 -12.93 14.77 -13.44
C GLN A 126 -11.40 14.66 -13.44
N ALA A 127 -10.77 14.69 -14.63
CA ALA A 127 -9.32 14.72 -14.76
C ALA A 127 -8.70 15.98 -14.13
N ALA A 128 -9.31 17.15 -14.38
CA ALA A 128 -8.89 18.42 -13.77
C ALA A 128 -9.04 18.38 -12.24
N TRP A 129 -10.18 17.93 -11.75
CA TRP A 129 -10.43 17.77 -10.32
C TRP A 129 -9.39 16.84 -9.67
N LEU A 130 -9.12 15.68 -10.27
CA LEU A 130 -8.16 14.71 -9.73
C LEU A 130 -6.73 15.28 -9.68
N ALA A 131 -6.30 15.97 -10.74
CA ALA A 131 -4.99 16.61 -10.79
C ALA A 131 -4.84 17.70 -9.71
N GLU A 132 -5.85 18.57 -9.55
CA GLU A 132 -5.87 19.59 -8.49
C GLU A 132 -5.88 18.95 -7.10
N ARG A 133 -6.67 17.89 -6.91
CA ARG A 133 -6.76 17.18 -5.64
C ARG A 133 -5.44 16.54 -5.26
N LEU A 134 -4.75 15.88 -6.19
CA LEU A 134 -3.43 15.30 -6.00
C LEU A 134 -2.40 16.37 -5.59
N ALA A 135 -2.40 17.54 -6.26
CA ALA A 135 -1.56 18.66 -5.89
C ALA A 135 -1.86 19.17 -4.47
N TYR A 136 -3.14 19.27 -4.12
CA TYR A 136 -3.59 19.75 -2.82
C TYR A 136 -3.23 18.81 -1.67
N VAL A 137 -3.47 17.51 -1.80
CA VAL A 137 -3.21 16.54 -0.72
C VAL A 137 -1.72 16.25 -0.53
N THR A 138 -0.87 16.69 -1.44
CA THR A 138 0.59 16.53 -1.35
C THR A 138 1.34 17.79 -0.88
N THR A 139 0.62 18.84 -0.48
CA THR A 139 1.26 20.01 0.15
C THR A 139 1.86 19.66 1.52
N PRO A 140 2.88 20.40 2.00
CA PRO A 140 3.55 20.10 3.27
C PRO A 140 2.60 19.98 4.47
N GLU A 141 1.49 20.71 4.47
CA GLU A 141 0.52 20.77 5.56
C GLU A 141 -0.47 19.59 5.56
N ARG A 142 -0.50 18.80 4.47
CA ARG A 142 -1.53 17.77 4.22
C ARG A 142 -0.99 16.41 3.89
N ARG A 143 0.25 16.37 3.43
CA ARG A 143 0.85 15.16 2.88
C ARG A 143 1.09 14.05 3.88
N ASN A 144 1.23 14.36 5.17
CA ASN A 144 1.63 13.39 6.19
C ASN A 144 0.44 12.55 6.64
N PHE A 145 0.66 11.25 6.82
CA PHE A 145 -0.34 10.32 7.34
C PHE A 145 0.29 9.13 8.05
N VAL A 146 -0.45 8.53 8.98
CA VAL A 146 -0.08 7.24 9.59
C VAL A 146 -0.33 6.14 8.57
N TYR A 147 0.72 5.37 8.27
CA TYR A 147 0.67 4.32 7.26
C TYR A 147 -0.01 3.05 7.79
N ASP A 148 -0.87 2.48 6.97
CA ASP A 148 -1.45 1.15 7.17
C ASP A 148 -1.27 0.37 5.87
N THR A 149 -0.59 -0.76 5.93
CA THR A 149 -0.27 -1.58 4.76
C THR A 149 -1.51 -1.94 3.93
N PHE A 150 -2.65 -2.21 4.56
CA PHE A 150 -3.86 -2.69 3.90
C PHE A 150 -4.89 -1.59 3.67
N ARG A 151 -4.92 -0.58 4.54
CA ARG A 151 -6.00 0.44 4.56
C ARG A 151 -5.53 1.82 4.14
N ARG A 152 -4.23 2.13 4.22
CA ARG A 152 -3.70 3.46 3.95
C ARG A 152 -2.26 3.42 3.45
N ASN A 153 -2.12 3.14 2.16
CA ASN A 153 -0.84 3.01 1.46
C ASN A 153 -0.86 3.73 0.10
N CYS A 154 0.20 3.55 -0.69
CA CYS A 154 0.32 4.17 -2.00
C CYS A 154 -0.84 3.85 -2.96
N ALA A 155 -1.34 2.62 -2.97
CA ALA A 155 -2.43 2.21 -3.86
C ALA A 155 -3.80 2.66 -3.34
N THR A 156 -4.06 2.54 -2.03
CA THR A 156 -5.35 2.97 -1.46
C THR A 156 -5.57 4.47 -1.57
N TRP A 157 -4.51 5.28 -1.44
CA TRP A 157 -4.60 6.72 -1.74
C TRP A 157 -5.08 6.99 -3.16
N LEU A 158 -4.57 6.25 -4.15
CA LEU A 158 -5.00 6.42 -5.55
C LEU A 158 -6.41 5.88 -5.77
N ARG A 159 -6.73 4.71 -5.18
CA ARG A 159 -8.07 4.12 -5.21
C ARG A 159 -9.11 5.12 -4.73
N ASP A 160 -8.90 5.68 -3.53
CA ASP A 160 -9.87 6.56 -2.88
C ASP A 160 -9.99 7.90 -3.63
N LEU A 161 -8.89 8.47 -4.14
CA LEU A 161 -8.93 9.71 -4.92
C LEU A 161 -9.61 9.55 -6.29
N VAL A 162 -9.40 8.41 -6.97
CA VAL A 162 -10.07 8.13 -8.24
C VAL A 162 -11.54 7.80 -8.02
N ASP A 163 -11.89 7.11 -6.93
CA ASP A 163 -13.28 6.89 -6.55
C ASP A 163 -14.00 8.21 -6.26
N GLU A 164 -13.37 9.14 -5.51
CA GLU A 164 -13.89 10.48 -5.27
C GLU A 164 -14.07 11.26 -6.60
N ALA A 165 -13.07 11.20 -7.49
CA ALA A 165 -13.12 11.88 -8.80
C ALA A 165 -14.24 11.35 -9.72
N THR A 166 -14.58 10.08 -9.59
CA THR A 166 -15.60 9.40 -10.41
C THR A 166 -16.96 9.33 -9.73
N GLY A 167 -17.12 9.94 -8.55
CA GLY A 167 -18.39 9.96 -7.82
C GLY A 167 -18.79 8.60 -7.24
N GLY A 168 -17.83 7.77 -6.85
CA GLY A 168 -18.07 6.45 -6.23
C GLY A 168 -18.13 5.28 -7.22
N ALA A 169 -17.78 5.49 -8.49
CA ALA A 169 -17.91 4.46 -9.52
C ALA A 169 -16.98 3.27 -9.29
N VAL A 170 -15.80 3.48 -8.69
CA VAL A 170 -14.87 2.41 -8.37
C VAL A 170 -15.46 1.53 -7.26
N TYR A 171 -15.91 2.13 -6.16
CA TYR A 171 -16.53 1.40 -5.06
C TYR A 171 -17.80 0.68 -5.52
N ALA A 172 -18.64 1.31 -6.33
CA ALA A 172 -19.83 0.66 -6.87
C ALA A 172 -19.50 -0.59 -7.70
N ALA A 173 -18.39 -0.59 -8.44
CA ALA A 173 -17.99 -1.72 -9.28
C ALA A 173 -17.35 -2.87 -8.49
N VAL A 174 -16.57 -2.58 -7.44
CA VAL A 174 -15.71 -3.59 -6.78
C VAL A 174 -15.87 -3.68 -5.25
N GLY A 175 -16.71 -2.85 -4.65
CA GLY A 175 -16.95 -2.76 -3.21
C GLY A 175 -17.46 -4.06 -2.61
N ASP A 176 -18.45 -4.67 -3.27
CA ASP A 176 -19.08 -5.94 -2.87
C ASP A 176 -18.55 -7.16 -3.66
N ALA A 177 -17.55 -6.96 -4.51
CA ALA A 177 -16.94 -8.03 -5.31
C ALA A 177 -16.03 -8.89 -4.42
N HIS A 178 -16.64 -9.81 -3.67
CA HIS A 178 -15.93 -10.75 -2.82
C HIS A 178 -14.96 -11.63 -3.61
N THR A 179 -13.74 -11.77 -3.09
CA THR A 179 -12.75 -12.73 -3.58
C THR A 179 -12.63 -13.88 -2.58
N GLU A 180 -12.18 -15.04 -3.03
CA GLU A 180 -11.88 -16.18 -2.16
C GLU A 180 -10.60 -15.98 -1.32
N TYR A 181 -9.83 -14.93 -1.62
CA TYR A 181 -8.52 -14.68 -1.03
C TYR A 181 -8.61 -13.69 0.12
N SER A 182 -7.73 -13.91 1.09
CA SER A 182 -7.55 -13.08 2.27
C SER A 182 -6.30 -12.19 2.16
N TYR A 183 -6.11 -11.25 3.09
CA TYR A 183 -4.84 -10.53 3.17
C TYR A 183 -3.67 -11.47 3.46
N ARG A 184 -3.89 -12.57 4.19
CA ARG A 184 -2.82 -13.55 4.44
C ARG A 184 -2.34 -14.19 3.14
N ASP A 185 -3.24 -14.47 2.21
CA ASP A 185 -2.86 -15.08 0.93
C ASP A 185 -2.04 -14.11 0.08
N ASP A 186 -2.39 -12.83 0.10
CA ASP A 186 -1.64 -11.76 -0.57
C ASP A 186 -0.24 -11.60 0.04
N VAL A 187 -0.13 -11.58 1.36
CA VAL A 187 1.14 -11.53 2.10
C VAL A 187 2.00 -12.75 1.74
N ARG A 188 1.43 -13.95 1.76
CA ARG A 188 2.14 -15.19 1.41
C ARG A 188 2.65 -15.17 -0.02
N ALA A 189 1.85 -14.67 -0.96
CA ALA A 189 2.25 -14.53 -2.36
C ALA A 189 3.40 -13.53 -2.52
N ALA A 190 3.35 -12.39 -1.81
CA ALA A 190 4.41 -11.39 -1.85
C ALA A 190 5.74 -11.88 -1.25
N TYR A 191 5.71 -12.73 -0.21
CA TYR A 191 6.91 -13.25 0.44
C TYR A 191 7.28 -14.69 0.02
N ALA A 192 6.66 -15.25 -1.02
CA ALA A 192 6.88 -16.65 -1.41
C ALA A 192 8.34 -16.98 -1.77
N GLY A 193 9.08 -16.01 -2.31
CA GLY A 193 10.52 -16.10 -2.59
C GLY A 193 11.44 -15.86 -1.37
N GLN A 194 10.89 -15.50 -0.21
CA GLN A 194 11.64 -15.10 0.99
C GLN A 194 11.27 -16.00 2.19
N PRO A 195 11.84 -17.22 2.31
CA PRO A 195 11.34 -18.24 3.25
C PRO A 195 11.33 -17.82 4.73
N VAL A 196 12.35 -17.06 5.16
CA VAL A 196 12.44 -16.58 6.55
C VAL A 196 11.34 -15.55 6.82
N LEU A 197 11.15 -14.59 5.91
CA LEU A 197 10.10 -13.58 6.06
C LEU A 197 8.71 -14.21 5.97
N LEU A 198 8.51 -15.14 5.04
CA LEU A 198 7.26 -15.89 4.93
C LEU A 198 6.93 -16.59 6.25
N LEU A 199 7.91 -17.24 6.89
CA LEU A 199 7.71 -17.84 8.22
C LEU A 199 7.32 -16.80 9.28
N MET A 200 7.97 -15.62 9.29
CA MET A 200 7.61 -14.55 10.22
C MET A 200 6.17 -14.07 10.02
N THR A 201 5.67 -14.05 8.77
CA THR A 201 4.28 -13.69 8.46
C THR A 201 3.25 -14.74 8.88
N GLU A 202 3.66 -15.97 9.17
CA GLU A 202 2.78 -16.98 9.79
C GLU A 202 2.75 -16.86 11.32
N VAL A 203 3.79 -16.28 11.93
CA VAL A 203 3.98 -16.24 13.39
C VAL A 203 3.46 -14.95 14.01
N VAL A 204 3.71 -13.80 13.39
CA VAL A 204 3.46 -12.48 14.01
C VAL A 204 2.04 -11.95 13.79
N PRO A 205 1.50 -11.91 12.56
CA PRO A 205 0.17 -11.36 12.30
C PRO A 205 -0.95 -12.26 12.84
N GLY A 206 -1.99 -11.64 13.40
CA GLY A 206 -3.15 -12.32 13.95
C GLY A 206 -4.21 -12.66 12.91
N VAL A 207 -5.39 -13.06 13.38
CA VAL A 207 -6.42 -13.68 12.54
C VAL A 207 -7.20 -12.74 11.62
N GLU A 208 -7.04 -11.43 11.80
CA GLU A 208 -7.70 -10.43 10.94
C GLU A 208 -7.27 -10.57 9.47
N LEU A 209 -6.06 -11.10 9.22
CA LEU A 209 -5.58 -11.33 7.86
C LEU A 209 -6.29 -12.49 7.16
N ASP A 210 -6.95 -13.39 7.89
CA ASP A 210 -7.51 -14.64 7.36
C ASP A 210 -8.92 -14.49 6.77
N ARG A 211 -9.56 -13.35 6.99
CA ARG A 211 -10.90 -13.08 6.44
C ARG A 211 -10.83 -12.86 4.92
N PRO A 212 -11.71 -13.49 4.12
CA PRO A 212 -11.86 -13.17 2.71
C PRO A 212 -12.15 -11.69 2.47
N ARG A 213 -11.54 -11.12 1.44
CA ARG A 213 -11.59 -9.69 1.15
C ARG A 213 -12.25 -9.40 -0.19
N THR A 214 -12.91 -8.25 -0.28
CA THR A 214 -13.43 -7.76 -1.57
C THR A 214 -12.30 -7.23 -2.44
N LEU A 215 -12.53 -7.08 -3.74
CA LEU A 215 -11.53 -6.50 -4.62
C LEU A 215 -11.21 -5.04 -4.24
N TRP A 216 -12.19 -4.29 -3.72
CA TRP A 216 -11.94 -2.97 -3.12
C TRP A 216 -10.90 -3.03 -1.99
N GLU A 217 -11.07 -3.95 -1.05
CA GLU A 217 -10.12 -4.15 0.06
C GLU A 217 -8.74 -4.60 -0.47
N ARG A 218 -8.70 -5.52 -1.44
CA ARG A 218 -7.45 -6.03 -2.04
C ARG A 218 -6.74 -5.04 -2.97
N ALA A 219 -7.42 -3.99 -3.42
CA ALA A 219 -6.83 -2.87 -4.17
C ALA A 219 -5.85 -2.01 -3.35
N TYR A 220 -5.41 -2.49 -2.18
CA TYR A 220 -4.18 -2.03 -1.52
C TYR A 220 -2.91 -2.51 -2.24
N LEU A 221 -2.99 -3.58 -3.05
CA LEU A 221 -1.91 -4.01 -3.93
C LEU A 221 -1.99 -3.29 -5.28
N PRO A 222 -0.87 -2.76 -5.81
CA PRO A 222 -0.83 -2.11 -7.11
C PRO A 222 -1.42 -2.93 -8.27
N ALA A 223 -1.22 -4.25 -8.27
CA ALA A 223 -1.79 -5.14 -9.29
C ALA A 223 -3.32 -5.23 -9.19
N HIS A 224 -3.86 -5.40 -7.99
CA HIS A 224 -5.31 -5.42 -7.76
C HIS A 224 -5.95 -4.04 -7.92
N LEU A 225 -5.19 -2.95 -7.74
CA LEU A 225 -5.66 -1.60 -8.07
C LEU A 225 -5.92 -1.46 -9.57
N ALA A 226 -4.98 -1.90 -10.41
CA ALA A 226 -5.19 -1.91 -11.86
C ALA A 226 -6.34 -2.84 -12.26
N GLU A 227 -6.44 -4.01 -11.63
CA GLU A 227 -7.59 -4.93 -11.83
C GLU A 227 -8.92 -4.26 -11.46
N ALA A 228 -8.97 -3.58 -10.31
CA ALA A 228 -10.16 -2.88 -9.83
C ALA A 228 -10.59 -1.78 -10.80
N PHE A 229 -9.66 -0.92 -11.23
CA PHE A 229 -9.95 0.12 -12.20
C PHE A 229 -10.33 -0.44 -13.58
N GLY A 230 -9.77 -1.59 -13.97
CA GLY A 230 -10.13 -2.28 -15.21
C GLY A 230 -11.55 -2.83 -15.25
N ARG A 231 -12.22 -2.96 -14.09
CA ARG A 231 -13.63 -3.36 -13.99
C ARG A 231 -14.61 -2.18 -14.00
N VAL A 232 -14.11 -0.95 -14.02
CA VAL A 232 -14.94 0.25 -13.97
C VAL A 232 -15.23 0.74 -15.37
N THR A 233 -16.51 0.94 -15.64
CA THR A 233 -16.98 1.63 -16.85
C THR A 233 -17.70 2.91 -16.43
N LEU A 234 -17.27 4.04 -16.99
CA LEU A 234 -17.87 5.34 -16.76
C LEU A 234 -18.98 5.55 -17.78
N ASN A 235 -20.13 6.03 -17.30
CA ASN A 235 -21.24 6.47 -18.13
C ASN A 235 -21.36 7.98 -18.03
N ASP A 236 -21.09 8.68 -19.12
CA ASP A 236 -21.21 10.14 -19.20
C ASP A 236 -21.96 10.58 -20.47
N ALA A 237 -21.99 11.89 -20.72
CA ALA A 237 -22.70 12.48 -21.85
C ALA A 237 -22.11 12.08 -23.22
N GLU A 238 -20.86 11.63 -23.26
CA GLU A 238 -20.13 11.20 -24.46
C GLU A 238 -20.30 9.69 -24.72
N GLY A 239 -20.81 8.95 -23.73
CA GLY A 239 -21.16 7.53 -23.83
C GLY A 239 -20.55 6.69 -22.72
N GLU A 240 -20.57 5.38 -22.93
CA GLU A 240 -19.95 4.40 -22.05
C GLU A 240 -18.47 4.23 -22.43
N ARG A 241 -17.56 4.38 -21.46
CA ARG A 241 -16.11 4.19 -21.65
C ARG A 241 -15.44 3.50 -20.47
N PRO A 242 -14.47 2.60 -20.69
CA PRO A 242 -13.72 1.99 -19.60
C PRO A 242 -12.86 3.04 -18.89
N LEU A 243 -12.73 2.95 -17.55
CA LEU A 243 -11.91 3.87 -16.77
C LEU A 243 -10.43 3.79 -17.17
N LEU A 244 -9.90 2.58 -17.35
CA LEU A 244 -8.55 2.37 -17.87
C LEU A 244 -8.56 2.32 -19.40
N GLY A 245 -7.61 3.02 -20.01
CA GLY A 245 -7.20 2.81 -21.40
C GLY A 245 -6.23 1.63 -21.55
N GLU A 246 -5.79 1.40 -22.78
CA GLU A 246 -4.86 0.32 -23.10
C GLU A 246 -3.54 0.45 -22.31
N PRO A 247 -3.05 -0.65 -21.71
CA PRO A 247 -1.81 -0.63 -20.95
C PRO A 247 -0.58 -0.43 -21.83
N GLU A 248 0.35 0.40 -21.39
CA GLU A 248 1.66 0.58 -22.01
C GLU A 248 2.78 0.11 -21.07
N VAL A 249 3.54 -0.89 -21.49
CA VAL A 249 4.71 -1.37 -20.74
C VAL A 249 5.90 -0.45 -21.01
N LEU A 250 6.30 0.32 -19.99
CA LEU A 250 7.42 1.26 -20.08
C LEU A 250 8.76 0.59 -19.78
N LEU A 251 8.77 -0.38 -18.87
CA LEU A 251 9.93 -1.18 -18.50
C LEU A 251 9.51 -2.62 -18.26
N THR A 252 10.39 -3.56 -18.60
CA THR A 252 10.22 -4.99 -18.29
C THR A 252 11.41 -5.45 -17.48
N ARG A 253 11.15 -6.11 -16.35
CA ARG A 253 12.18 -6.76 -15.54
C ARG A 253 12.90 -7.84 -16.35
N ALA A 254 14.22 -7.89 -16.26
CA ALA A 254 15.06 -8.89 -16.90
C ALA A 254 15.34 -10.10 -15.99
N GLY A 255 15.50 -9.87 -14.68
CA GLY A 255 15.73 -10.91 -13.69
C GLY A 255 14.49 -11.74 -13.33
N PRO A 256 14.65 -12.79 -12.51
CA PRO A 256 13.52 -13.58 -12.00
C PRO A 256 12.62 -12.73 -11.10
N ASP A 257 11.34 -13.09 -10.98
CA ASP A 257 10.44 -12.44 -10.03
C ASP A 257 10.96 -12.70 -8.59
N PRO A 258 11.23 -11.67 -7.77
CA PRO A 258 11.76 -11.87 -6.42
C PRO A 258 10.77 -12.59 -5.48
N ARG A 259 9.51 -12.73 -5.91
CA ARG A 259 8.47 -13.49 -5.23
C ARG A 259 8.41 -14.95 -5.68
N GLU A 260 9.24 -15.36 -6.64
CA GLU A 260 9.26 -16.72 -7.16
C GLU A 260 9.56 -17.73 -6.03
N GLY A 261 8.58 -18.57 -5.74
CA GLY A 261 8.61 -19.50 -4.62
C GLY A 261 7.24 -20.09 -4.37
N SER A 262 7.11 -20.85 -3.28
CA SER A 262 5.82 -21.45 -2.90
C SER A 262 5.24 -20.74 -1.68
N PRO A 263 4.05 -20.13 -1.80
CA PRO A 263 3.32 -19.56 -0.66
C PRO A 263 3.06 -20.59 0.47
N ARG A 264 3.05 -21.89 0.13
CA ARG A 264 2.83 -22.99 1.08
C ARG A 264 4.09 -23.45 1.80
N ARG A 265 5.27 -22.95 1.44
CA ARG A 265 6.56 -23.41 1.98
C ARG A 265 6.64 -23.23 3.50
N ALA A 266 6.17 -22.10 4.02
CA ALA A 266 6.15 -21.85 5.47
C ALA A 266 5.17 -22.79 6.20
N GLN A 267 4.01 -23.08 5.62
CA GLN A 267 3.04 -24.02 6.19
C GLN A 267 3.62 -25.44 6.28
N VAL A 268 4.27 -25.92 5.21
CA VAL A 268 4.95 -27.22 5.22
C VAL A 268 6.04 -27.25 6.29
N PHE A 269 6.84 -26.18 6.39
CA PHE A 269 7.85 -26.06 7.43
C PHE A 269 7.25 -26.12 8.83
N LEU A 270 6.15 -25.41 9.09
CA LEU A 270 5.47 -25.42 10.38
C LEU A 270 4.89 -26.79 10.73
N VAL A 271 4.34 -27.52 9.75
CA VAL A 271 3.86 -28.90 9.96
C VAL A 271 5.03 -29.83 10.30
N VAL A 272 6.14 -29.75 9.57
CA VAL A 272 7.35 -30.54 9.86
C VAL A 272 7.89 -30.20 11.25
N LEU A 273 7.96 -28.91 11.59
CA LEU A 273 8.38 -28.44 12.91
C LEU A 273 7.47 -29.00 14.00
N ALA A 274 6.14 -28.96 13.82
CA ALA A 274 5.20 -29.52 14.77
C ALA A 274 5.38 -31.03 14.96
N VAL A 275 5.60 -31.79 13.88
CA VAL A 275 5.88 -33.24 13.95
C VAL A 275 7.19 -33.52 14.67
N VAL A 276 8.25 -32.75 14.38
CA VAL A 276 9.55 -32.88 15.06
C VAL A 276 9.41 -32.57 16.55
N LEU A 277 8.73 -31.47 16.92
CA LEU A 277 8.50 -31.10 18.31
C LEU A 277 7.66 -32.16 19.05
N ALA A 278 6.63 -32.72 18.41
CA ALA A 278 5.84 -33.82 18.96
C ALA A 278 6.70 -35.08 19.17
N GLY A 279 7.53 -35.44 18.19
CA GLY A 279 8.47 -36.55 18.31
C GLY A 279 9.48 -36.34 19.44
N MET A 280 10.03 -35.13 19.56
CA MET A 280 10.92 -34.76 20.67
C MET A 280 10.23 -34.88 22.02
N ALA A 281 8.98 -34.43 22.14
CA ALA A 281 8.19 -34.56 23.37
C ALA A 281 8.06 -36.02 23.84
N LEU A 282 7.90 -36.97 22.90
CA LEU A 282 7.84 -38.41 23.20
C LEU A 282 9.18 -38.99 23.66
N VAL A 283 10.30 -38.39 23.27
CA VAL A 283 11.65 -38.85 23.62
C VAL A 283 12.15 -38.19 24.91
N ILE A 284 11.72 -36.96 25.22
CA ILE A 284 12.12 -36.21 26.43
C ILE A 284 11.90 -37.03 27.70
N GLY A 285 10.80 -37.78 27.80
CA GLY A 285 10.51 -38.65 28.96
C GLY A 285 11.54 -39.76 29.19
N ARG A 286 12.31 -40.13 28.15
CA ARG A 286 13.37 -41.16 28.22
C ARG A 286 14.74 -40.58 28.55
N LEU A 287 14.90 -39.25 28.57
CA LEU A 287 16.16 -38.60 28.86
C LEU A 287 16.47 -38.61 30.36
N GLY A 288 17.75 -38.50 30.73
CA GLY A 288 18.17 -38.24 32.11
C GLY A 288 17.61 -36.90 32.62
N PRO A 289 17.50 -36.70 33.95
CA PRO A 289 16.93 -35.49 34.55
C PRO A 289 17.61 -34.22 34.03
N ARG A 290 18.95 -34.22 33.93
CA ARG A 290 19.72 -33.07 33.43
C ARG A 290 19.32 -32.62 32.03
N TRP A 291 19.17 -33.57 31.11
CA TRP A 291 18.77 -33.27 29.73
C TRP A 291 17.31 -32.84 29.63
N ARG A 292 16.41 -33.41 30.45
CA ARG A 292 15.03 -32.93 30.59
C ARG A 292 14.99 -31.48 31.08
N GLY A 293 15.77 -31.18 32.11
CA GLY A 293 15.94 -29.82 32.63
C GLY A 293 16.45 -28.85 31.57
N ALA A 294 17.49 -29.23 30.83
CA ALA A 294 18.03 -28.40 29.75
C ALA A 294 17.01 -28.11 28.65
N VAL A 295 16.27 -29.13 28.18
CA VAL A 295 15.24 -28.94 27.14
C VAL A 295 14.09 -28.06 27.64
N LEU A 296 13.61 -28.29 28.88
CA LEU A 296 12.57 -27.46 29.47
C LEU A 296 13.04 -26.00 29.65
N ALA A 297 14.31 -25.78 30.00
CA ALA A 297 14.87 -24.44 30.12
C ALA A 297 14.91 -23.71 28.77
N VAL A 298 15.36 -24.39 27.70
CA VAL A 298 15.37 -23.83 26.34
C VAL A 298 13.96 -23.50 25.87
N TYR A 299 12.99 -24.41 26.08
CA TYR A 299 11.59 -24.15 25.79
C TYR A 299 11.08 -22.92 26.57
N ALA A 300 11.27 -22.89 27.89
CA ALA A 300 10.80 -21.82 28.76
C ALA A 300 11.30 -20.44 28.31
N LEU A 301 12.58 -20.35 27.94
CA LEU A 301 13.18 -19.11 27.43
C LEU A 301 12.63 -18.72 26.06
N GLY A 302 12.60 -19.66 25.11
CA GLY A 302 12.15 -19.40 23.75
C GLY A 302 10.65 -19.07 23.67
N ALA A 303 9.83 -19.91 24.28
CA ALA A 303 8.38 -19.74 24.36
C ALA A 303 8.03 -18.49 25.17
N GLY A 304 8.62 -18.31 26.36
CA GLY A 304 8.39 -17.12 27.17
C GLY A 304 8.76 -15.82 26.45
N ALA A 305 9.89 -15.78 25.74
CA ALA A 305 10.30 -14.62 24.96
C ALA A 305 9.34 -14.37 23.78
N LEU A 306 9.01 -15.39 22.98
CA LEU A 306 8.10 -15.26 21.84
C LEU A 306 6.70 -14.82 22.31
N GLY A 307 6.15 -15.47 23.33
CA GLY A 307 4.86 -15.13 23.92
C GLY A 307 4.83 -13.71 24.45
N THR A 308 5.93 -13.24 25.07
CA THR A 308 6.08 -11.85 25.50
C THR A 308 6.05 -10.89 24.32
N VAL A 309 6.81 -11.16 23.26
CA VAL A 309 6.84 -10.32 22.05
C VAL A 309 5.44 -10.23 21.43
N LEU A 310 4.78 -11.37 21.22
CA LEU A 310 3.45 -11.41 20.62
C LEU A 310 2.40 -10.72 21.50
N ALA A 311 2.46 -10.89 22.82
CA ALA A 311 1.54 -10.24 23.75
C ALA A 311 1.75 -8.72 23.77
N VAL A 312 3.00 -8.24 23.79
CA VAL A 312 3.31 -6.81 23.76
C VAL A 312 2.88 -6.20 22.43
N VAL A 313 3.21 -6.82 21.31
CA VAL A 313 2.79 -6.34 19.98
C VAL A 313 1.27 -6.30 19.89
N GLY A 314 0.58 -7.39 20.24
CA GLY A 314 -0.88 -7.46 20.20
C GLY A 314 -1.57 -6.46 21.13
N ALA A 315 -0.97 -6.12 22.28
CA ALA A 315 -1.55 -5.17 23.23
C ALA A 315 -1.25 -3.70 22.88
N THR A 316 -0.18 -3.42 22.14
CA THR A 316 0.31 -2.04 21.90
C THR A 316 0.19 -1.56 20.47
N SER A 317 -0.07 -2.48 19.51
CA SER A 317 -0.21 -2.16 18.10
C SER A 317 -1.58 -1.58 17.79
N ASP A 318 -1.60 -0.48 17.05
CA ASP A 318 -2.81 0.13 16.53
C ASP A 318 -3.34 -0.62 15.29
N TRP A 319 -2.58 -1.58 14.75
CA TRP A 319 -3.00 -2.41 13.62
C TRP A 319 -3.85 -3.61 14.07
N PRO A 320 -5.11 -3.73 13.62
CA PRO A 320 -5.94 -4.90 13.91
C PRO A 320 -5.30 -6.22 13.46
N ASP A 321 -4.50 -6.15 12.39
CA ASP A 321 -3.76 -7.24 11.77
C ASP A 321 -2.68 -7.86 12.68
N MET A 322 -2.21 -7.12 13.68
CA MET A 322 -1.22 -7.59 14.67
C MET A 322 -1.88 -7.97 16.00
N GLN A 323 -3.19 -7.73 16.14
CA GLN A 323 -3.98 -8.10 17.31
C GLN A 323 -4.54 -9.52 17.14
N HIS A 324 -4.97 -10.13 18.24
CA HIS A 324 -5.62 -11.46 18.24
C HIS A 324 -4.80 -12.55 17.53
N ASN A 325 -3.61 -12.84 18.06
CA ASN A 325 -2.77 -13.92 17.56
C ASN A 325 -3.04 -15.23 18.34
N TRP A 326 -3.58 -16.25 17.65
CA TRP A 326 -3.92 -17.53 18.27
C TRP A 326 -2.72 -18.34 18.75
N LEU A 327 -1.50 -18.03 18.30
CA LEU A 327 -0.28 -18.67 18.81
C LEU A 327 -0.08 -18.39 20.31
N LEU A 328 -0.65 -17.30 20.84
CA LEU A 328 -0.66 -17.00 22.27
C LEU A 328 -1.43 -18.04 23.11
N LEU A 329 -2.23 -18.93 22.51
CA LEU A 329 -2.84 -20.06 23.23
C LEU A 329 -1.85 -21.19 23.50
N ALA A 330 -0.80 -21.31 22.68
CA ALA A 330 0.22 -22.34 22.80
C ALA A 330 1.51 -21.83 23.46
N VAL A 331 1.79 -20.54 23.31
CA VAL A 331 3.03 -19.90 23.77
C VAL A 331 2.68 -18.60 24.49
N VAL A 332 2.86 -18.57 25.82
CA VAL A 332 2.47 -17.44 26.67
C VAL A 332 3.68 -16.81 27.37
N PRO A 333 3.62 -15.52 27.74
CA PRO A 333 4.68 -14.88 28.53
C PRO A 333 5.04 -15.65 29.81
N LEU A 334 4.05 -16.33 30.40
CA LEU A 334 4.22 -17.12 31.63
C LEU A 334 5.05 -18.40 31.43
N ASP A 335 5.33 -18.83 30.21
CA ASP A 335 6.15 -20.02 29.94
C ASP A 335 7.57 -19.88 30.49
N VAL A 336 8.05 -18.65 30.70
CA VAL A 336 9.34 -18.38 31.36
C VAL A 336 9.43 -18.97 32.77
N PHE A 337 8.30 -19.13 33.48
CA PHE A 337 8.27 -19.72 34.82
C PHE A 337 8.57 -21.23 34.83
N LEU A 338 8.53 -21.89 33.67
CA LEU A 338 9.00 -23.27 33.52
C LEU A 338 10.52 -23.41 33.73
N LEU A 339 11.27 -22.30 33.81
CA LEU A 339 12.67 -22.29 34.26
C LEU A 339 12.85 -22.84 35.67
N TRP A 340 11.87 -22.61 36.57
CA TRP A 340 11.98 -23.06 37.96
C TRP A 340 12.08 -24.59 38.09
N PRO A 341 11.14 -25.39 37.55
CA PRO A 341 11.29 -26.85 37.53
C PRO A 341 12.48 -27.30 36.65
N ALA A 342 12.84 -26.55 35.60
CA ALA A 342 13.97 -26.89 34.74
C ALA A 342 15.31 -26.86 35.50
N VAL A 343 15.58 -25.80 36.27
CA VAL A 343 16.81 -25.66 37.06
C VAL A 343 16.92 -26.74 38.13
N ARG A 344 15.79 -27.19 38.69
CA ARG A 344 15.78 -28.28 39.69
C ARG A 344 16.14 -29.66 39.11
N LEU A 345 16.10 -29.83 37.79
CA LEU A 345 16.40 -31.08 37.10
C LEU A 345 17.87 -31.16 36.62
N ILE A 346 18.56 -30.03 36.51
CA ILE A 346 19.97 -29.89 36.06
C ILE A 346 20.90 -30.06 37.26
#